data_AF-A0A068WWT3-F1
#
_entry.id   AF-A0A068WWT3-F1
#
_cell.length_a   1.000
_cell.length_b   1.000
_cell.length_c   1.000
_cell.angle_alpha   90.00
_cell.angle_beta   90.00
_cell.angle_gamma   90.00
#
_symmetry.space_group_name_H-M   'P 1'
#
loop_
_entity.id
_entity.type
_entity.pdbx_description
1 polymer ?
#
loop_
_entity_poly.entity_id
_entity_poly.type
_entity_poly.pdbx_seq_one_letter_code
_entity_poly.pdbx_strand_id
1 'polypeptide(L)'
;MTTVGELLPQISSDSGVESERISLIFNGTPLSDKNRSLKDYSIKSGDRIMVVVKASLTPNFEQILQKYLQASYNTHDAKAITSKFMSLLSKTLDSLSIDDIDRLANAFSESY
;
A
#
# COMPACT_ATOMS: atom_id res chain seq x y z
N MET A 1 11.70 18.88 17.23
CA MET A 1 11.77 17.56 17.90
C MET A 1 10.86 16.65 17.13
N THR A 2 11.33 15.49 16.67
CA THR A 2 10.54 14.63 15.78
C THR A 2 9.33 14.06 16.53
N THR A 3 8.15 14.23 15.95
CA THR A 3 6.90 13.68 16.50
C THR A 3 6.52 12.36 15.84
N VAL A 4 5.63 11.61 16.49
CA VAL A 4 5.05 10.40 15.90
C VAL A 4 4.32 10.72 14.58
N GLY A 5 3.66 11.88 14.51
CA GLY A 5 2.98 12.35 13.31
C GLY A 5 3.90 12.61 12.12
N GLU A 6 5.15 13.02 12.37
CA GLU A 6 6.16 13.22 11.32
C GLU A 6 6.82 11.92 10.86
N LEU A 7 6.85 10.90 11.71
CA LEU A 7 7.45 9.59 11.40
C LEU A 7 6.57 8.77 10.45
N LEU A 8 5.24 8.87 10.57
CA LEU A 8 4.30 8.07 9.78
C LEU A 8 4.41 8.32 8.25
N PRO A 9 4.45 9.57 7.75
CA PRO A 9 4.63 9.85 6.32
C PRO A 9 5.96 9.33 5.77
N GLN A 10 7.03 9.37 6.57
CA GLN A 10 8.33 8.86 6.17
C GLN A 10 8.27 7.34 5.97
N ILE A 11 7.71 6.61 6.94
CA ILE A 11 7.54 5.16 6.85
C ILE A 11 6.60 4.80 5.70
N SER A 12 5.52 5.55 5.49
CA SER A 12 4.60 5.36 4.37
C SER A 12 5.32 5.48 3.03
N SER A 13 6.15 6.52 2.87
CA SER A 13 6.94 6.75 1.65
C SER A 13 7.96 5.64 1.39
N ASP A 14 8.65 5.17 2.43
CA ASP A 14 9.68 4.14 2.31
C ASP A 14 9.10 2.73 2.09
N SER A 15 7.92 2.44 2.66
CA SER A 15 7.29 1.12 2.61
C SER A 15 6.22 0.95 1.53
N GLY A 16 5.74 2.06 0.94
CA GLY A 16 4.60 2.06 0.03
C GLY A 16 3.27 1.68 0.69
N VAL A 17 3.17 1.78 2.02
CA VAL A 17 1.97 1.46 2.80
C VAL A 17 1.33 2.74 3.33
N GLU A 18 0.06 2.96 2.99
CA GLU A 18 -0.74 4.09 3.49
C GLU A 18 -0.62 4.28 5.01
N SER A 19 -0.43 5.53 5.45
CA SER A 19 -0.19 5.90 6.85
C SER A 19 -1.29 5.39 7.79
N GLU A 20 -2.53 5.32 7.31
CA GLU A 20 -3.72 4.86 8.03
C GLU A 20 -3.64 3.36 8.38
N ARG A 21 -2.88 2.60 7.61
CA ARG A 21 -2.64 1.16 7.82
C ARG A 21 -1.45 0.91 8.73
N ILE A 22 -0.66 1.93 9.05
CA ILE A 22 0.55 1.80 9.87
C ILE A 22 0.20 2.03 11.34
N SER A 23 0.76 1.22 12.22
CA SER A 23 0.72 1.43 13.66
C SER A 23 2.09 1.17 14.25
N LEU A 24 2.55 2.09 15.09
CA LEU A 24 3.89 2.07 15.67
C LEU A 24 3.82 1.61 17.11
N ILE A 25 4.68 0.67 17.48
CA ILE A 25 4.75 0.11 18.83
C ILE A 25 6.19 0.18 19.32
N PHE A 26 6.39 0.73 20.50
CA PHE A 26 7.68 0.79 21.17
C PHE A 26 7.57 0.16 22.56
N ASN A 27 8.39 -0.85 22.85
CA ASN A 27 8.36 -1.61 24.12
C ASN A 27 6.94 -2.04 24.56
N GLY A 28 6.15 -2.56 23.62
CA GLY A 28 4.77 -2.99 23.87
C GLY A 28 3.75 -1.85 23.99
N THR A 29 4.18 -0.58 23.93
CA THR A 29 3.30 0.59 24.02
C THR A 29 2.99 1.13 22.61
N PRO A 30 1.71 1.23 22.23
CA PRO A 30 1.31 1.90 21.00
C PRO A 30 1.66 3.41 21.03
N LEU A 31 2.33 3.88 19.98
CA LEU A 31 2.61 5.29 19.76
C LEU A 31 1.41 5.93 19.06
N SER A 32 0.30 6.09 19.79
CA SER A 32 -0.98 6.57 19.22
C SER A 32 -1.09 8.09 19.16
N ASP A 33 -0.33 8.83 19.97
CA ASP A 33 -0.38 10.29 20.02
C ASP A 33 0.55 10.91 18.98
N LYS A 34 -0.03 11.43 17.91
CA LYS A 34 0.69 12.03 16.78
C LYS A 34 1.47 13.29 17.16
N ASN A 35 1.04 14.02 18.19
CA ASN A 35 1.65 15.29 18.59
C ASN A 35 2.79 15.09 19.59
N ARG A 36 2.88 13.90 20.20
CA ARG A 36 3.91 13.58 21.17
C ARG A 36 5.24 13.28 20.48
N SER A 37 6.33 13.79 21.05
CA SER A 37 7.66 13.59 20.49
C SER A 37 8.21 12.20 20.81
N LEU A 38 9.12 11.70 19.97
CA LEU A 38 9.84 10.44 20.23
C LEU A 38 10.59 10.49 21.57
N LYS A 39 11.13 11.67 21.92
CA LYS A 39 11.83 11.89 23.20
C LYS A 39 10.88 11.75 24.40
N ASP A 40 9.63 12.17 24.29
CA ASP A 40 8.63 12.04 25.36
C ASP A 40 8.21 10.58 25.59
N TYR A 41 8.47 9.71 24.62
CA TYR A 41 8.40 8.25 24.75
C TYR A 41 9.72 7.61 25.19
N SER A 42 10.72 8.42 25.55
CA SER A 42 12.09 8.01 25.88
C SER A 42 12.82 7.25 24.76
N ILE A 43 12.38 7.43 23.51
CA ILE A 43 13.00 6.81 22.32
C ILE A 43 14.26 7.62 21.96
N LYS A 44 15.36 6.90 21.74
CA LYS A 44 16.68 7.44 21.43
C LYS A 44 17.21 6.87 20.12
N SER A 45 18.27 7.49 19.60
CA SER A 45 18.96 6.97 18.43
C SER A 45 19.46 5.55 18.69
N GLY A 46 19.21 4.64 17.75
CA GLY A 46 19.54 3.21 17.86
C GLY A 46 18.41 2.34 18.41
N ASP A 47 17.37 2.92 18.98
CA ASP A 47 16.18 2.17 19.39
C ASP A 47 15.39 1.67 18.18
N ARG A 48 14.69 0.55 18.37
CA ARG A 48 13.85 -0.07 17.34
C ARG A 48 12.38 0.13 17.65
N ILE A 49 11.65 0.65 16.67
CA ILE A 49 10.19 0.78 16.71
C ILE A 49 9.61 -0.35 15.84
N MET A 50 8.63 -1.07 16.38
CA MET A 50 7.92 -2.09 15.62
C MET A 50 6.84 -1.42 14.77
N VAL A 51 6.87 -1.70 13.47
CA VAL A 51 5.86 -1.25 12.50
C VAL A 51 4.87 -2.39 12.28
N VAL A 52 3.60 -2.13 12.59
CA VAL A 52 2.49 -3.06 12.35
C VAL A 52 1.66 -2.53 11.18
N VAL A 53 1.54 -3.34 10.12
CA VAL A 53 0.71 -3.04 8.97
C VAL A 53 -0.65 -3.74 9.13
N LYS A 54 -1.71 -2.95 9.24
CA LYS A 54 -3.08 -3.42 9.26
C LYS A 54 -3.50 -3.88 7.86
N ALA A 55 -4.26 -4.97 7.79
CA ALA A 55 -4.90 -5.38 6.55
C ALA A 55 -5.83 -4.26 6.05
N SER A 56 -5.82 -4.00 4.75
CA SER A 56 -6.79 -3.07 4.17
C SER A 56 -8.19 -3.65 4.31
N LEU A 57 -9.14 -2.83 4.75
CA LEU A 57 -10.56 -3.19 4.71
C LEU A 57 -11.16 -3.03 3.31
N THR A 58 -10.53 -2.21 2.45
CA THR A 58 -10.91 -2.08 1.05
C THR A 58 -10.22 -3.16 0.24
N PRO A 59 -11.00 -3.96 -0.53
CA PRO A 59 -10.42 -4.96 -1.41
C PRO A 59 -9.62 -4.26 -2.51
N ASN A 60 -8.42 -4.74 -2.78
CA ASN A 60 -7.63 -4.27 -3.92
C ASN A 60 -8.23 -4.79 -5.24
N PHE A 61 -7.73 -4.29 -6.38
CA PHE A 61 -8.25 -4.67 -7.69
C PHE A 61 -8.21 -6.19 -7.94
N GLU A 62 -7.14 -6.87 -7.56
CA GLU A 62 -7.01 -8.32 -7.68
C GLU A 62 -8.15 -9.05 -6.94
N GLN A 63 -8.44 -8.63 -5.71
CA GLN A 63 -9.53 -9.18 -4.90
C GLN A 63 -10.91 -8.90 -5.49
N ILE A 64 -11.12 -7.71 -6.06
CA ILE A 64 -12.36 -7.35 -6.75
C ILE A 64 -12.54 -8.22 -8.00
N LEU A 65 -11.49 -8.34 -8.82
CA LEU A 65 -11.51 -9.14 -10.05
C LEU A 65 -11.78 -10.61 -9.73
N GLN A 66 -11.09 -11.18 -8.74
CA GLN A 66 -11.33 -12.56 -8.33
C GLN A 66 -12.77 -12.76 -7.87
N LYS A 67 -13.30 -11.85 -7.04
CA LYS A 67 -14.69 -11.90 -6.57
C LYS A 67 -15.68 -11.81 -7.72
N TYR A 68 -15.40 -10.97 -8.71
CA TYR A 68 -16.22 -10.85 -9.92
C TYR A 68 -16.22 -12.17 -10.72
N LEU A 69 -15.05 -12.76 -10.95
CA LEU A 69 -14.91 -14.02 -11.69
C LEU A 69 -15.57 -15.21 -10.96
N GLN A 70 -15.62 -15.19 -9.63
CA GLN A 70 -16.33 -16.21 -8.84
C GLN A 70 -17.85 -16.24 -9.11
N ALA A 71 -18.43 -15.24 -9.78
CA ALA A 71 -19.82 -15.29 -10.22
C ALA A 71 -20.05 -16.26 -11.40
N SER A 72 -19.00 -16.62 -12.14
CA SER A 72 -19.08 -17.45 -13.35
C SER A 72 -18.11 -18.64 -13.35
N TYR A 73 -17.10 -18.62 -12.49
CA TYR A 73 -16.07 -19.65 -12.38
C TYR A 73 -15.97 -20.18 -10.95
N ASN A 74 -15.49 -21.41 -10.77
CA ASN A 74 -15.17 -21.91 -9.44
C ASN A 74 -13.97 -21.15 -8.83
N THR A 75 -13.79 -21.27 -7.51
CA THR A 75 -12.74 -20.54 -6.78
C THR A 75 -11.33 -20.80 -7.31
N HIS A 76 -11.02 -22.02 -7.72
CA HIS A 76 -9.71 -22.38 -8.23
C HIS A 76 -9.42 -21.67 -9.56
N ASP A 77 -10.37 -21.75 -10.49
CA ASP A 77 -10.23 -21.18 -11.83
C ASP A 77 -10.29 -19.65 -11.80
N ALA A 78 -11.19 -19.06 -11.00
CA ALA A 78 -11.25 -17.62 -10.79
C ALA A 78 -9.90 -17.07 -10.28
N LYS A 79 -9.27 -17.77 -9.33
CA LYS A 79 -7.93 -17.41 -8.83
C LYS A 79 -6.87 -17.57 -9.91
N ALA A 80 -6.85 -18.68 -10.64
CA ALA A 80 -5.87 -18.92 -11.71
C ALA A 80 -5.94 -17.87 -12.82
N ILE A 81 -7.16 -17.52 -13.25
CA ILE A 81 -7.41 -16.46 -14.24
C ILE A 81 -6.93 -15.12 -13.70
N THR A 82 -7.30 -14.77 -12.47
CA THR A 82 -6.91 -13.51 -11.84
C THR A 82 -5.38 -13.38 -11.77
N SER A 83 -4.69 -14.39 -11.24
CA SER A 83 -3.22 -14.35 -11.12
C SER A 83 -2.53 -14.28 -12.49
N LYS A 84 -3.05 -14.98 -13.50
CA LYS A 84 -2.52 -14.91 -14.86
C LYS A 84 -2.72 -13.52 -15.47
N PHE A 85 -3.90 -12.94 -15.31
CA PHE A 85 -4.21 -11.59 -15.76
C PHE A 85 -3.29 -10.56 -15.11
N MET A 86 -3.15 -10.58 -13.78
CA MET A 86 -2.28 -9.65 -13.06
C MET A 86 -0.82 -9.77 -13.50
N SER A 87 -0.34 -11.00 -13.75
CA SER A 87 1.02 -11.22 -14.28
C SER A 87 1.21 -10.63 -15.68
N LEU A 88 0.22 -10.78 -16.57
CA LEU A 88 0.28 -10.19 -17.91
C LEU A 88 0.20 -8.67 -17.84
N LEU A 89 -0.69 -8.12 -17.02
CA LEU A 89 -0.83 -6.68 -16.82
C LEU A 89 0.49 -6.06 -16.34
N SER A 90 1.11 -6.64 -15.30
CA SER A 90 2.41 -6.16 -14.79
C SER A 90 3.47 -6.17 -15.88
N LYS A 91 3.60 -7.27 -16.62
CA LYS A 91 4.57 -7.37 -17.73
C LYS A 91 4.33 -6.33 -18.82
N THR A 92 3.07 -6.08 -19.17
CA THR A 92 2.72 -5.06 -20.15
C THR A 92 3.11 -3.68 -19.64
N LEU A 93 2.77 -3.35 -18.39
CA LEU A 93 3.11 -2.06 -17.78
C LEU A 93 4.62 -1.84 -17.69
N ASP A 94 5.37 -2.87 -17.31
CA ASP A 94 6.84 -2.83 -17.24
C ASP A 94 7.49 -2.66 -18.63
N SER A 95 6.78 -3.05 -19.70
CA SER A 95 7.28 -2.96 -21.08
C SER A 95 6.93 -1.64 -21.78
N LEU A 96 6.14 -0.77 -21.15
CA LEU A 96 5.72 0.50 -21.75
C LEU A 96 6.91 1.43 -21.95
N SER A 97 6.99 2.02 -23.14
CA SER A 97 7.91 3.11 -23.41
C SER A 97 7.38 4.43 -22.85
N ILE A 98 8.24 5.44 -22.76
CA ILE A 98 7.84 6.80 -22.37
C ILE A 98 6.74 7.33 -23.31
N ASP A 99 6.87 7.06 -24.62
CA ASP A 99 5.86 7.46 -25.61
C ASP A 99 4.50 6.79 -25.37
N ASP A 100 4.49 5.51 -24.94
CA ASP A 100 3.26 4.79 -24.61
C ASP A 100 2.61 5.37 -23.35
N ILE A 101 3.43 5.74 -22.35
CA ILE A 101 2.97 6.39 -21.11
C ILE A 101 2.33 7.74 -21.43
N ASP A 102 2.96 8.56 -22.27
CA ASP A 102 2.42 9.86 -22.68
C ASP A 102 1.11 9.71 -23.45
N ARG A 103 1.01 8.72 -24.35
CA ARG A 103 -0.24 8.40 -25.05
C ARG A 103 -1.35 7.99 -24.09
N LEU A 104 -1.04 7.15 -23.10
CA LEU A 104 -2.01 6.74 -22.08
C LEU A 104 -2.47 7.95 -21.26
N ALA A 105 -1.54 8.79 -20.81
CA ALA A 105 -1.87 9.99 -20.03
C ALA A 105 -2.81 10.93 -20.80
N ASN A 106 -2.56 11.14 -22.09
CA ASN A 106 -3.40 11.95 -22.97
C ASN A 106 -4.79 11.32 -23.17
N ALA A 107 -4.87 10.00 -23.41
CA ALA A 107 -6.16 9.31 -23.57
C ALA A 107 -7.06 9.41 -22.33
N PHE A 108 -6.47 9.42 -21.13
CA PHE A 108 -7.22 9.56 -19.87
C PHE A 108 -7.60 11.01 -19.55
N SER A 109 -6.86 11.99 -20.04
CA SER A 109 -7.14 13.42 -19.79
C SER A 109 -8.15 14.01 -20.77
N GLU A 110 -8.32 13.44 -21.97
CA GLU A 110 -9.38 13.83 -22.92
C GLU A 110 -10.78 13.29 -22.55
N SER A 111 -10.87 12.38 -21.58
CA SER A 111 -12.15 11.76 -21.16
C SER A 111 -12.87 12.49 -20.00
N TYR A 112 -12.41 13.69 -19.62
CA TYR A 112 -13.04 14.54 -18.58
C TYR A 112 -13.38 15.94 -19.11
#